data_AF-A0A953AKT1-F1
#
_entry.id   AF-A0A953AKT1-F1
#
_cell.length_a   1.000
_cell.length_b   1.000
_cell.length_c   1.000
_cell.angle_alpha   90.00
_cell.angle_beta   90.00
_cell.angle_gamma   90.00
#
_symmetry.space_group_name_H-M   'P 1'
#
loop_
_entity.id
_entity.type
_entity.pdbx_description
1 polymer ?
#
loop_
_entity_poly.entity_id
_entity_poly.type
_entity_poly.pdbx_seq_one_letter_code
_entity_poly.pdbx_strand_id
1 'polypeptide(L)'
;MTVVAAPDFAAPLEAWRTWKIVPSARGPLLSSLFFDLVWPPQVAVHARCLRRSWFERFGLLRQTHAAPGRRCECGVYGASLEQAAAYLWHPRVAPRRTSLHVLGRVLLWGDVVECERGYRAASAYPAELVVPVSAVGKGRVEEGEEVAEGLSRYGVPVRLVACRTREEIIRAARRGAGPVAA
;
A
#
# COMPACT_ATOMS: atom_id res chain seq x y z
N MET A 1 -23.22 -8.83 -36.50
CA MET A 1 -21.94 -8.95 -35.75
C MET A 1 -21.88 -7.78 -34.79
N THR A 2 -22.15 -8.02 -33.51
CA THR A 2 -22.20 -6.98 -32.48
C THR A 2 -20.77 -6.78 -31.97
N VAL A 3 -20.15 -5.67 -32.34
CA VAL A 3 -18.86 -5.26 -31.76
C VAL A 3 -19.15 -4.84 -30.32
N VAL A 4 -18.67 -5.63 -29.36
CA VAL A 4 -18.62 -5.20 -27.96
C VAL A 4 -17.52 -4.13 -27.89
N ALA A 5 -17.93 -2.86 -27.89
CA ALA A 5 -17.02 -1.76 -27.61
C ALA A 5 -16.51 -1.93 -26.17
N ALA A 6 -15.19 -2.06 -26.01
CA ALA A 6 -14.59 -2.12 -24.69
C ALA A 6 -14.84 -0.77 -23.99
N PRO A 7 -15.30 -0.76 -22.73
CA PRO A 7 -15.57 0.48 -22.02
C PRO A 7 -14.32 1.35 -21.97
N ASP A 8 -14.51 2.60 -22.38
CA ASP A 8 -13.54 3.66 -22.61
C ASP A 8 -13.01 4.30 -21.31
N PHE A 9 -13.53 3.85 -20.16
CA PHE A 9 -12.96 4.10 -18.83
C PHE A 9 -12.46 2.80 -18.19
N ALA A 10 -11.15 2.58 -18.20
CA ALA A 10 -10.53 1.59 -17.35
C ALA A 10 -10.54 2.13 -15.90
N ALA A 11 -11.60 1.81 -15.15
CA ALA A 11 -11.62 2.08 -13.71
C ALA A 11 -10.40 1.41 -13.05
N PRO A 12 -9.76 2.06 -12.06
CA PRO A 12 -8.64 1.43 -11.37
C PRO A 12 -9.09 0.15 -10.68
N LEU A 13 -8.22 -0.86 -10.68
CA LEU A 13 -8.45 -2.10 -9.95
C LEU A 13 -8.28 -1.83 -8.45
N GLU A 14 -9.28 -2.16 -7.66
CA GLU A 14 -9.21 -2.08 -6.21
C GLU A 14 -8.55 -3.34 -5.61
N ALA A 15 -7.60 -3.14 -4.71
CA ALA A 15 -6.98 -4.20 -3.93
C ALA A 15 -6.66 -3.72 -2.50
N TRP A 16 -6.05 -4.57 -1.69
CA TRP A 16 -5.56 -4.23 -0.35
C TRP A 16 -4.04 -4.25 -0.29
N ARG A 17 -3.49 -3.37 0.54
CA ARG A 17 -2.04 -3.29 0.76
C ARG A 17 -1.74 -2.92 2.21
N THR A 18 -0.57 -3.37 2.65
CA THR A 18 0.03 -2.96 3.93
C THR A 18 1.29 -2.14 3.64
N TRP A 19 1.45 -1.05 4.40
CA TRP A 19 2.60 -0.14 4.33
C TRP A 19 3.29 -0.08 5.69
N LYS A 20 4.60 0.20 5.67
CA LYS A 20 5.33 0.65 6.86
C LYS A 20 5.23 2.17 6.96
N ILE A 21 5.26 2.69 8.18
CA ILE A 21 5.37 4.13 8.42
C ILE A 21 6.83 4.51 8.61
N VAL A 22 7.27 5.55 7.91
CA VAL A 22 8.60 6.14 8.08
C VAL A 22 8.48 7.62 8.47
N PRO A 23 9.33 8.11 9.38
CA PRO A 23 9.32 9.52 9.76
C PRO A 23 9.85 10.40 8.61
N SER A 24 9.36 11.63 8.54
CA SER A 24 9.91 12.68 7.67
C SER A 24 9.77 14.05 8.35
N ALA A 25 10.49 15.06 7.87
CA ALA A 25 10.41 16.42 8.41
C ALA A 25 9.00 17.02 8.37
N ARG A 26 8.14 16.55 7.46
CA ARG A 26 6.75 17.02 7.35
C ARG A 26 5.78 16.12 8.11
N GLY A 27 6.23 15.05 8.78
CA GLY A 27 5.46 14.01 9.47
C GLY A 27 5.46 12.65 8.73
N PRO A 28 4.66 11.66 9.16
CA PRO A 28 4.78 10.27 8.72
C PRO A 28 4.47 10.08 7.24
N LEU A 29 5.18 9.15 6.60
CA LEU A 29 4.97 8.73 5.22
C LEU A 29 4.76 7.21 5.13
N LEU A 30 3.89 6.80 4.22
CA LEU A 30 3.76 5.43 3.78
C LEU A 30 5.02 5.02 3.01
N SER A 31 5.49 3.80 3.25
CA SER A 31 6.59 3.21 2.51
C SER A 31 6.34 1.73 2.26
N SER A 32 6.99 1.20 1.23
CA SER A 32 6.87 -0.20 0.85
C SER A 32 7.49 -1.12 1.90
N LEU A 33 6.87 -2.29 2.11
CA LEU A 33 7.33 -3.24 3.13
C LEU A 33 8.73 -3.80 2.82
N PHE A 34 8.97 -4.14 1.54
CA PHE A 34 10.17 -4.88 1.12
C PHE A 34 11.17 -4.07 0.31
N PHE A 35 10.77 -2.88 -0.16
CA PHE A 35 11.60 -2.01 -0.98
C PHE A 35 11.70 -0.63 -0.33
N ASP A 36 12.82 0.05 -0.57
CA ASP A 36 12.98 1.44 -0.16
C ASP A 36 12.27 2.37 -1.15
N LEU A 37 10.94 2.35 -1.09
CA LEU A 37 10.06 3.12 -1.94
C LEU A 37 9.01 3.81 -1.07
N VAL A 38 9.24 5.10 -0.84
CA VAL A 38 8.34 6.02 -0.16
C VAL A 38 7.19 6.41 -1.08
N TRP A 39 6.01 6.53 -0.52
CA TRP A 39 4.80 6.96 -1.21
C TRP A 39 4.53 8.41 -0.81
N PRO A 40 4.79 9.38 -1.68
CA PRO A 40 4.48 10.78 -1.38
C PRO A 40 2.96 11.03 -1.26
N PRO A 41 2.53 11.97 -0.41
CA PRO A 41 1.14 12.41 -0.35
C PRO A 41 0.69 13.04 -1.67
N GLN A 42 -0.56 12.80 -2.05
CA GLN A 42 -1.24 13.37 -3.23
C GLN A 42 -0.51 13.12 -4.55
N VAL A 43 0.40 12.14 -4.57
CA VAL A 43 1.18 11.79 -5.75
C VAL A 43 1.13 10.28 -5.92
N ALA A 44 0.69 9.85 -7.10
CA ALA A 44 0.69 8.44 -7.46
C ALA A 44 2.11 7.87 -7.45
N VAL A 45 2.25 6.66 -6.95
CA VAL A 45 3.50 5.91 -7.06
C VAL A 45 3.53 5.21 -8.41
N HIS A 46 4.61 5.42 -9.15
CA HIS A 46 4.90 4.68 -10.36
C HIS A 46 5.97 3.62 -10.10
N ALA A 47 5.66 2.38 -10.48
CA ALA A 47 6.57 1.26 -10.37
C ALA A 47 7.84 1.51 -11.19
N ARG A 48 8.97 1.08 -10.62
CA ARG A 48 10.26 1.05 -11.29
C ARG A 48 10.86 -0.33 -11.09
N CYS A 49 11.53 -0.86 -12.10
CA CYS A 49 12.32 -2.06 -11.91
C CYS A 49 13.55 -1.71 -11.04
N LEU A 50 13.65 -2.33 -9.87
CA LEU A 50 14.75 -2.16 -8.92
C LEU A 50 15.78 -3.30 -8.99
N ARG A 51 15.62 -4.25 -9.94
CA ARG A 51 16.65 -5.28 -10.17
C ARG A 51 17.90 -4.58 -10.67
N ARG A 52 18.89 -4.42 -9.78
CA ARG A 52 20.23 -3.99 -10.18
C ARG A 52 20.84 -5.07 -11.04
N SER A 53 21.02 -4.81 -12.33
CA SER A 53 21.92 -5.62 -13.15
C SER A 53 23.34 -5.52 -12.57
N TRP A 54 24.12 -6.60 -12.55
CA TRP A 54 25.55 -6.54 -12.22
C TRP A 54 26.31 -5.55 -13.13
N PHE A 55 25.79 -5.31 -14.34
CA PHE A 55 26.28 -4.31 -15.30
C PHE A 55 25.84 -2.86 -15.02
N GLU A 56 24.82 -2.61 -14.18
CA GLU A 56 24.45 -1.25 -13.75
C GLU A 56 25.53 -0.61 -12.88
N ARG A 57 26.34 -1.42 -12.19
CA ARG A 57 27.51 -0.93 -11.43
C ARG A 57 28.56 -0.28 -12.33
N PHE A 58 28.52 -0.56 -13.64
CA PHE A 58 29.36 0.02 -14.68
C PHE A 58 28.63 1.09 -15.51
N GLY A 59 27.43 1.54 -15.08
CA GLY A 59 26.71 2.65 -15.72
C GLY A 59 26.09 2.36 -17.09
N LEU A 60 26.02 1.10 -17.52
CA LEU A 60 25.72 0.72 -18.91
C LEU A 60 24.27 0.28 -19.17
N LEU A 61 23.42 0.12 -18.16
CA LEU A 61 22.02 -0.27 -18.37
C LEU A 61 21.05 0.64 -17.62
N ARG A 62 20.26 1.41 -18.36
CA ARG A 62 18.98 1.98 -17.91
C ARG A 62 17.97 0.84 -17.73
N GLN A 63 16.89 1.10 -16.99
CA GLN A 63 15.76 0.16 -16.79
C GLN A 63 15.50 -0.69 -18.03
N THR A 64 15.71 -2.00 -17.92
CA THR A 64 15.69 -2.91 -19.07
C THR A 64 14.28 -3.17 -19.61
N HIS A 65 13.23 -2.78 -18.86
CA HIS A 65 11.84 -2.93 -19.24
C HIS A 65 10.93 -1.97 -18.46
N ALA A 66 9.72 -1.72 -18.99
CA ALA A 66 8.64 -1.07 -18.26
C ALA A 66 8.18 -1.94 -17.07
N ALA A 67 7.76 -1.32 -15.98
CA ALA A 67 7.25 -2.01 -14.80
C ALA A 67 5.71 -1.94 -14.77
N PRO A 68 5.00 -3.05 -14.50
CA PRO A 68 5.49 -4.39 -14.18
C PRO A 68 5.95 -5.18 -15.42
N GLY A 69 7.14 -5.76 -15.36
CA GLY A 69 7.56 -6.77 -16.33
C GLY A 69 6.82 -8.09 -16.09
N ARG A 70 6.32 -8.72 -17.16
CA ARG A 70 5.59 -10.01 -17.10
C ARG A 70 6.39 -11.12 -16.40
N ARG A 71 7.71 -11.18 -16.63
CA ARG A 71 8.64 -12.16 -16.04
C ARG A 71 9.55 -11.56 -14.95
N CYS A 72 9.26 -10.34 -14.52
CA CYS A 72 9.97 -9.65 -13.44
C CYS A 72 9.06 -9.57 -12.22
N GLU A 73 9.61 -9.31 -11.03
CA GLU A 73 8.85 -9.11 -9.78
C GLU A 73 8.62 -7.63 -9.45
N CYS A 74 9.06 -6.72 -10.33
CA CYS A 74 8.79 -5.29 -10.16
C CYS A 74 7.28 -4.99 -10.30
N GLY A 75 6.85 -3.86 -9.75
CA GLY A 75 5.46 -3.44 -9.78
C GLY A 75 4.99 -2.99 -8.40
N VAL A 76 3.89 -2.24 -8.37
CA VAL A 76 3.21 -1.94 -7.12
C VAL A 76 2.24 -3.07 -6.81
N TYR A 77 2.50 -3.79 -5.73
CA TYR A 77 1.66 -4.90 -5.28
C TYR A 77 0.37 -4.46 -4.60
N GLY A 78 -0.72 -5.16 -4.90
CA GLY A 78 -1.94 -5.23 -4.09
C GLY A 78 -2.43 -6.67 -4.00
N ALA A 79 -3.19 -7.01 -2.97
CA ALA A 79 -3.63 -8.37 -2.67
C ALA A 79 -5.06 -8.39 -2.14
N SER A 80 -5.58 -9.57 -1.79
CA SER A 80 -6.80 -9.66 -0.99
C SER A 80 -6.58 -9.05 0.40
N LEU A 81 -7.67 -8.69 1.09
CA LEU A 81 -7.63 -8.17 2.45
C LEU A 81 -6.89 -9.12 3.40
N GLU A 82 -7.16 -10.41 3.31
CA GLU A 82 -6.56 -11.44 4.16
C GLU A 82 -5.06 -11.55 3.95
N GLN A 83 -4.61 -11.50 2.69
CA GLN A 83 -3.19 -11.55 2.33
C GLN A 83 -2.47 -10.26 2.75
N ALA A 84 -3.09 -9.10 2.56
CA ALA A 84 -2.51 -7.83 3.01
C ALA A 84 -2.39 -7.78 4.54
N ALA A 85 -3.45 -8.15 5.26
CA ALA A 85 -3.49 -8.15 6.72
C ALA A 85 -2.48 -9.12 7.35
N ALA A 86 -2.10 -10.19 6.64
CA ALA A 86 -1.05 -11.11 7.09
C ALA A 86 0.31 -10.42 7.30
N TYR A 87 0.58 -9.29 6.65
CA TYR A 87 1.84 -8.56 6.79
C TYR A 87 1.90 -7.60 7.99
N LEU A 88 0.78 -7.23 8.60
CA LEU A 88 0.74 -6.23 9.69
C LEU A 88 1.62 -6.60 10.90
N TRP A 89 1.71 -7.89 11.21
CA TRP A 89 2.48 -8.43 12.33
C TRP A 89 3.54 -9.43 11.88
N HIS A 90 3.88 -9.44 10.59
CA HIS A 90 4.79 -10.45 10.07
C HIS A 90 6.23 -10.19 10.55
N PRO A 91 6.92 -11.16 11.19
CA PRO A 91 8.21 -10.93 11.87
C PRO A 91 9.32 -10.35 10.98
N ARG A 92 9.30 -10.67 9.68
CA ARG A 92 10.31 -10.17 8.72
C ARG A 92 10.13 -8.70 8.32
N VAL A 93 8.94 -8.11 8.53
CA VAL A 93 8.64 -6.70 8.21
C VAL A 93 8.37 -5.87 9.47
N ALA A 94 8.03 -6.53 10.57
CA ALA A 94 7.92 -5.96 11.92
C ALA A 94 9.00 -6.51 12.87
N PRO A 95 10.31 -6.36 12.58
CA PRO A 95 11.37 -6.93 13.43
C PRO A 95 11.44 -6.29 14.82
N ARG A 96 10.83 -5.11 14.99
CA ARG A 96 10.61 -4.46 16.29
C ARG A 96 9.12 -4.33 16.55
N ARG A 97 8.67 -4.61 17.78
CA ARG A 97 7.29 -4.41 18.26
C ARG A 97 6.77 -2.96 18.21
N THR A 98 7.56 -2.03 17.66
CA THR A 98 7.31 -0.58 17.61
C THR A 98 7.14 -0.05 16.18
N SER A 99 7.34 -0.86 15.14
CA SER A 99 7.11 -0.41 13.77
C SER A 99 5.62 -0.45 13.46
N LEU A 100 4.96 0.71 13.46
CA LEU A 100 3.56 0.82 13.04
C LEU A 100 3.43 0.50 11.55
N HIS A 101 2.51 -0.41 11.25
CA HIS A 101 2.08 -0.74 9.89
C HIS A 101 0.65 -0.28 9.69
N VAL A 102 0.35 0.17 8.48
CA VAL A 102 -0.98 0.64 8.08
C VAL A 102 -1.51 -0.28 6.99
N LEU A 103 -2.77 -0.69 7.12
CA LEU A 103 -3.52 -1.42 6.12
C LEU A 103 -4.36 -0.44 5.31
N GLY A 104 -4.77 -0.77 4.10
CA GLY A 104 -5.71 0.07 3.37
C GLY A 104 -6.04 -0.46 1.99
N ARG A 105 -7.10 0.09 1.40
CA ARG A 105 -7.41 -0.13 -0.01
C ARG A 105 -6.44 0.68 -0.87
N VAL A 106 -6.07 0.10 -2.00
CA VAL A 106 -5.19 0.71 -2.98
C VAL A 106 -5.84 0.61 -4.35
N LEU A 107 -5.80 1.72 -5.07
CA LEU A 107 -6.16 1.79 -6.48
C LEU A 107 -4.93 1.41 -7.30
N LEU A 108 -5.11 0.52 -8.27
CA LEU A 108 -4.06 0.02 -9.15
C LEU A 108 -4.43 0.31 -10.60
N TRP A 109 -3.53 0.88 -11.39
CA TRP A 109 -3.80 1.22 -12.79
C TRP A 109 -2.55 1.27 -13.68
N GLY A 110 -2.76 1.53 -14.97
CA GLY A 110 -1.79 1.35 -16.04
C GLY A 110 -1.69 -0.13 -16.41
N ASP A 111 -0.48 -0.63 -16.64
CA ASP A 111 -0.27 -2.07 -16.81
C ASP A 111 -0.49 -2.79 -15.49
N VAL A 112 -1.44 -3.73 -15.46
CA VAL A 112 -1.74 -4.57 -14.30
C VAL A 112 -1.54 -6.04 -14.66
N VAL A 113 -0.81 -6.75 -13.81
CA VAL A 113 -0.49 -8.18 -13.96
C VAL A 113 -1.02 -8.93 -12.75
N GLU A 114 -1.94 -9.86 -12.98
CA GLU A 114 -2.38 -10.82 -11.98
C GLU A 114 -1.25 -11.80 -11.63
N CYS A 115 -1.14 -12.12 -10.35
CA CYS A 115 -0.14 -12.98 -9.74
C CYS A 115 -0.84 -13.95 -8.78
N GLU A 116 -0.15 -15.01 -8.36
CA GLU A 116 -0.72 -16.05 -7.48
C GLU A 116 -1.42 -15.53 -6.21
N ARG A 117 -0.99 -14.36 -5.68
CA ARG A 117 -1.50 -13.79 -4.44
C ARG A 117 -2.06 -12.37 -4.58
N GLY A 118 -2.40 -11.95 -5.80
CA GLY A 118 -2.95 -10.62 -6.05
C GLY A 118 -2.48 -10.02 -7.37
N TYR A 119 -2.09 -8.76 -7.34
CA TYR A 119 -1.80 -7.98 -8.53
C TYR A 119 -0.50 -7.19 -8.39
N ARG A 120 0.15 -6.91 -9.52
CA ARG A 120 1.22 -5.93 -9.65
C ARG A 120 0.81 -4.91 -10.69
N ALA A 121 0.91 -3.63 -10.36
CA ALA A 121 0.52 -2.55 -11.26
C ALA A 121 1.67 -1.58 -11.56
N ALA A 122 1.54 -0.86 -12.67
CA ALA A 122 2.46 0.20 -13.06
C ALA A 122 2.30 1.43 -12.18
N SER A 123 1.07 1.73 -11.74
CA SER A 123 0.77 2.88 -10.91
C SER A 123 -0.19 2.52 -9.79
N ALA A 124 -0.09 3.24 -8.68
CA ALA A 124 -0.98 3.06 -7.56
C ALA A 124 -1.08 4.28 -6.65
N TYR A 125 -2.19 4.36 -5.91
CA TYR A 125 -2.40 5.32 -4.84
C TYR A 125 -3.38 4.73 -3.80
N PRO A 126 -3.22 5.01 -2.49
CA PRO A 126 -4.21 4.56 -1.51
C PRO A 126 -5.60 5.12 -1.84
N ALA A 127 -6.64 4.34 -1.58
CA ALA A 127 -8.04 4.77 -1.60
C ALA A 127 -8.57 5.04 -0.19
N GLU A 128 -8.05 4.31 0.81
CA GLU A 128 -8.30 4.54 2.22
C GLU A 128 -7.15 3.96 3.04
N LEU A 129 -7.02 4.42 4.28
CA LEU A 129 -6.02 3.95 5.23
C LEU A 129 -6.71 3.54 6.54
N VAL A 130 -6.23 2.45 7.11
CA VAL A 130 -6.69 1.85 8.36
C VAL A 130 -5.45 1.70 9.25
N VAL A 131 -5.40 2.53 10.29
CA VAL A 131 -4.32 2.59 11.28
C VAL A 131 -4.71 1.68 12.45
N PRO A 132 -4.08 0.50 12.61
CA PRO A 132 -4.30 -0.34 13.77
C PRO A 132 -3.66 0.27 15.01
N VAL A 133 -4.44 0.44 16.07
CA VAL A 133 -3.96 0.84 17.38
C VAL A 133 -4.17 -0.28 18.38
N SER A 134 -3.13 -0.59 19.16
CA SER A 134 -3.28 -1.54 20.25
C SER A 134 -4.05 -0.87 21.38
N ALA A 135 -5.21 -1.42 21.74
CA ALA A 135 -6.03 -0.93 22.86
C ALA A 135 -5.40 -1.15 24.24
N VAL A 136 -4.09 -1.40 24.34
CA VAL A 136 -3.35 -1.64 25.57
C VAL A 136 -2.16 -0.68 25.64
N GLY A 137 -2.26 0.29 26.55
CA GLY A 137 -1.25 1.33 26.78
C GLY A 137 -1.60 2.67 26.12
N LYS A 138 -1.76 3.72 26.93
CA LYS A 138 -2.16 5.07 26.49
C LYS A 138 -1.26 5.63 25.38
N GLY A 139 0.06 5.48 25.50
CA GLY A 139 1.02 5.98 24.52
C GLY A 139 0.91 5.35 23.12
N ARG A 140 0.35 4.13 22.98
CA ARG A 140 0.13 3.51 21.66
C ARG A 140 -1.11 4.04 20.95
N VAL A 141 -2.07 4.56 21.71
CA VAL A 141 -3.25 5.22 21.14
C VAL A 141 -2.83 6.60 20.63
N GLU A 142 -2.10 7.36 21.44
CA GLU A 142 -1.54 8.67 21.06
C GLU A 142 -0.63 8.58 19.83
N GLU A 143 0.32 7.63 19.81
CA GLU A 143 1.18 7.38 18.63
C GLU A 143 0.35 7.04 17.37
N GLY A 144 -0.74 6.29 17.54
CA GLY A 144 -1.66 5.96 16.46
C GLY A 144 -2.42 7.17 15.94
N GLU A 145 -2.94 8.01 16.85
CA GLU A 145 -3.65 9.25 16.53
C GLU A 145 -2.75 10.24 15.78
N GLU A 146 -1.52 10.44 16.25
CA GLU A 146 -0.51 11.26 15.57
C GLU A 146 -0.20 10.73 14.16
N VAL A 147 -0.09 9.40 14.01
CA VAL A 147 0.09 8.78 12.70
C VAL A 147 -1.13 9.00 11.81
N ALA A 148 -2.35 8.84 12.32
CA ALA A 148 -3.56 9.03 11.54
C ALA A 148 -3.75 10.49 11.09
N GLU A 149 -3.52 11.45 11.98
CA GLU A 149 -3.51 12.87 11.66
C GLU A 149 -2.46 13.16 10.58
N GLY A 150 -1.23 12.69 10.79
CA GLY A 150 -0.15 12.83 9.83
C GLY A 150 -0.52 12.28 8.46
N LEU A 151 -1.18 11.12 8.38
CA LEU A 151 -1.59 10.50 7.12
C LEU A 151 -2.79 11.16 6.44
N SER A 152 -3.50 12.09 7.09
CA SER A 152 -4.61 12.82 6.46
C SER A 152 -4.16 13.65 5.23
N ARG A 153 -2.87 14.00 5.15
CA ARG A 153 -2.24 14.64 3.98
C ARG A 153 -2.37 13.84 2.67
N TYR A 154 -2.62 12.53 2.75
CA TYR A 154 -2.84 11.72 1.54
C TYR A 154 -4.19 12.05 0.88
N GLY A 155 -5.07 12.83 1.51
CA GLY A 155 -6.35 13.19 0.92
C GLY A 155 -7.28 11.99 0.72
N VAL A 156 -7.10 10.95 1.52
CA VAL A 156 -7.91 9.73 1.53
C VAL A 156 -8.47 9.52 2.94
N PRO A 157 -9.60 8.83 3.10
CA PRO A 157 -10.11 8.49 4.42
C PRO A 157 -9.07 7.75 5.25
N VAL A 158 -8.80 8.23 6.47
CA VAL A 158 -7.93 7.57 7.44
C VAL A 158 -8.78 7.19 8.65
N ARG A 159 -8.74 5.90 9.03
CA ARG A 159 -9.48 5.38 10.18
C ARG A 159 -8.55 4.77 11.20
N LEU A 160 -8.76 5.12 12.46
CA LEU A 160 -8.18 4.43 13.60
C LEU A 160 -9.02 3.21 13.95
N VAL A 161 -8.38 2.06 14.11
CA VAL A 161 -9.05 0.82 14.51
C VAL A 161 -8.34 0.24 15.71
N ALA A 162 -9.03 0.22 16.85
CA ALA A 162 -8.60 -0.52 18.01
C ALA A 162 -8.69 -2.03 17.72
N CYS A 163 -7.54 -2.70 17.64
CA CYS A 163 -7.47 -4.14 17.42
C CYS A 163 -6.24 -4.77 18.08
N ARG A 164 -6.39 -6.03 18.47
CA ARG A 164 -5.34 -6.89 19.03
C ARG A 164 -5.06 -8.09 18.14
N THR A 165 -6.01 -8.45 17.28
CA THR A 165 -5.91 -9.61 16.40
C THR A 165 -6.08 -9.22 14.94
N ARG A 166 -5.61 -10.11 14.06
CA ARG A 166 -5.77 -9.95 12.62
C ARG A 166 -7.23 -10.03 12.20
N GLU A 167 -8.01 -10.87 12.87
CA GLU A 167 -9.41 -11.09 12.57
C GLU A 167 -10.24 -9.85 12.92
N GLU A 168 -9.89 -9.13 13.99
CA GLU A 168 -10.50 -7.84 14.36
C GLU A 168 -10.25 -6.75 13.30
N ILE A 169 -9.00 -6.60 12.84
CA ILE A 169 -8.71 -5.58 11.81
C ILE A 169 -9.36 -5.93 10.47
N ILE A 170 -9.37 -7.20 10.07
CA ILE A 170 -10.06 -7.65 8.84
C ILE A 170 -11.55 -7.31 8.94
N ARG A 171 -12.18 -7.60 10.09
CA ARG A 171 -13.60 -7.28 10.31
C ARG A 171 -13.87 -5.78 10.24
N ALA A 172 -12.99 -4.95 10.82
CA ALA A 172 -13.13 -3.50 10.81
C ALA A 172 -12.84 -2.88 9.43
N ALA A 173 -11.92 -3.48 8.66
CA ALA A 173 -11.59 -3.08 7.30
C ALA A 173 -12.78 -3.29 6.35
N ARG A 174 -13.46 -4.45 6.45
CA ARG A 174 -14.64 -4.77 5.62
C ARG A 174 -15.84 -3.85 5.81
N ARG A 175 -15.97 -3.19 6.96
CA ARG A 175 -17.07 -2.25 7.21
C ARG A 175 -16.95 -0.96 6.40
N GLY A 176 -15.79 -0.72 5.78
CA GLY A 176 -15.49 0.51 5.02
C GLY A 176 -15.40 1.75 5.92
N ALA A 177 -14.96 2.86 5.34
CA ALA A 177 -15.39 4.17 5.83
C ALA A 177 -16.85 4.38 5.38
N GLY A 178 -17.73 4.83 6.28
CA GLY A 178 -19.01 5.39 5.86
C GLY A 178 -18.79 6.51 4.82
N PRO A 179 -19.81 6.91 4.05
CA PRO A 179 -19.65 7.90 2.99
C PRO A 179 -18.97 9.16 3.55
N VAL A 180 -17.90 9.61 2.87
CA VAL A 180 -17.26 10.90 3.12
C VAL A 180 -18.26 11.95 2.65
N ALA A 181 -18.77 12.78 3.56
CA ALA A 181 -19.57 13.93 3.16
C ALA A 181 -18.73 14.84 2.26
N ALA A 182 -19.25 15.13 1.07
CA ALA A 182 -18.65 16.01 0.07
C ALA A 182 -18.62 17.47 0.53
#